data_AF-A0A7C7WKG0-F1
#
_entry.id   AF-A0A7C7WKG0-F1
#
_cell.length_a   1.000
_cell.length_b   1.000
_cell.length_c   1.000
_cell.angle_alpha   90.00
_cell.angle_beta   90.00
_cell.angle_gamma   90.00
#
_symmetry.space_group_name_H-M   'P 1'
#
loop_
_entity.id
_entity.type
_entity.pdbx_description
1 polymer ?
#
loop_
_entity_poly.entity_id
_entity_poly.type
_entity_poly.pdbx_seq_one_letter_code
_entity_poly.pdbx_strand_id
1 'polypeptide(L)'
;MMSSSHSGTLARNGERNVGHESSSVTVEQTLDDAHRLLRQGKVDDAIEVYAEVLEERSDDWPAANRLGDLYVQAERLDEAVEQFTRVAQYLWERGRFPKAAALYKKVLKLRPEDESARDQLSDIALRQGLLVDALAHLTTIVDHRRAAGDDEGSDRGGTTDGPVATARGRGRRYGGSTLACTGATGPDRRGGA
;
A
#
# COMPACT_ATOMS: atom_id res chain seq x y z
N MET A 1 -90.71 -15.03 -2.41
CA MET A 1 -90.05 -16.33 -2.14
C MET A 1 -88.62 -16.17 -2.62
N MET A 2 -87.67 -15.92 -1.71
CA MET A 2 -86.74 -16.94 -1.17
C MET A 2 -85.81 -17.48 -2.27
N SER A 3 -84.48 -17.48 -2.21
CA SER A 3 -83.54 -17.21 -1.13
C SER A 3 -82.13 -17.03 -1.69
N SER A 4 -81.34 -16.18 -1.02
CA SER A 4 -79.95 -16.34 -0.58
C SER A 4 -79.06 -17.43 -1.20
N SER A 5 -77.84 -17.04 -1.62
CA SER A 5 -76.53 -17.44 -1.04
C SER A 5 -75.39 -17.01 -2.00
N HIS A 6 -74.57 -16.02 -1.69
CA HIS A 6 -73.32 -16.07 -0.87
C HIS A 6 -72.29 -17.12 -1.30
N SER A 7 -71.16 -16.63 -1.84
CA SER A 7 -69.78 -17.17 -1.84
C SER A 7 -69.13 -16.95 -3.21
N GLY A 8 -67.94 -16.40 -3.38
CA GLY A 8 -66.96 -15.96 -2.41
C GLY A 8 -65.92 -15.13 -3.16
N THR A 9 -65.52 -14.05 -2.50
CA THR A 9 -64.48 -13.11 -2.91
C THR A 9 -63.14 -13.83 -3.00
N LEU A 10 -62.63 -14.07 -4.22
CA LEU A 10 -61.20 -14.37 -4.40
C LEU A 10 -60.46 -13.08 -4.67
N ALA A 11 -60.10 -12.44 -3.55
CA ALA A 11 -59.01 -11.49 -3.50
C ALA A 11 -57.73 -12.19 -3.99
N ARG A 12 -57.19 -11.73 -5.12
CA ARG A 12 -55.76 -11.81 -5.43
C ARG A 12 -55.28 -10.43 -5.87
N ASN A 13 -55.44 -9.45 -4.98
CA ASN A 13 -54.56 -8.30 -4.96
C ASN A 13 -53.37 -8.67 -4.07
N GLY A 14 -52.17 -8.68 -4.64
CA GLY A 14 -50.96 -8.86 -3.85
C GLY A 14 -49.86 -9.71 -4.50
N GLU A 15 -49.69 -9.63 -5.82
CA GLU A 15 -48.35 -9.78 -6.37
C GLU A 15 -47.57 -8.51 -5.98
N ARG A 16 -47.20 -8.45 -4.70
CA ARG A 16 -46.17 -7.55 -4.22
C ARG A 16 -44.91 -8.00 -4.93
N ASN A 17 -44.56 -7.23 -5.95
CA ASN A 17 -43.23 -7.16 -6.51
C ASN A 17 -42.26 -6.98 -5.34
N VAL A 18 -41.68 -8.09 -4.85
CA VAL A 18 -40.71 -8.05 -3.76
C VAL A 18 -39.48 -7.38 -4.35
N GLY A 19 -39.28 -6.14 -3.90
CA GLY A 19 -38.31 -5.21 -4.44
C GLY A 19 -36.92 -5.82 -4.51
N HIS A 20 -36.39 -5.84 -5.72
CA HIS A 20 -34.95 -5.72 -5.95
C HIS A 20 -34.54 -4.25 -6.20
N GLU A 21 -35.45 -3.30 -5.97
CA GLU A 21 -35.21 -1.85 -6.16
C GLU A 21 -35.00 -1.08 -4.84
N SER A 22 -35.12 -1.72 -3.66
CA SER A 22 -34.97 -1.05 -2.36
C SER A 22 -33.53 -1.01 -1.81
N SER A 23 -32.64 -1.90 -2.25
CA SER A 23 -31.26 -1.98 -1.78
C SER A 23 -30.39 -0.80 -2.22
N SER A 24 -30.57 -0.29 -3.44
CA SER A 24 -29.76 0.84 -3.92
C SER A 24 -30.14 2.16 -3.26
N VAL A 25 -31.45 2.38 -3.00
CA VAL A 25 -31.95 3.59 -2.36
C VAL A 25 -31.60 3.62 -0.87
N THR A 26 -31.56 2.45 -0.21
CA THR A 26 -31.16 2.37 1.21
C THR A 26 -29.67 2.60 1.38
N VAL A 27 -28.79 2.02 0.56
CA VAL A 27 -27.34 2.26 0.64
C VAL A 27 -26.98 3.75 0.45
N GLU A 28 -27.61 4.43 -0.50
CA GLU A 28 -27.32 5.84 -0.76
C GLU A 28 -27.83 6.73 0.38
N GLN A 29 -28.98 6.38 0.98
CA GLN A 29 -29.51 7.04 2.18
C GLN A 29 -28.67 6.77 3.43
N THR A 30 -28.17 5.55 3.63
CA THR A 30 -27.31 5.21 4.77
C THR A 30 -25.97 5.93 4.70
N LEU A 31 -25.41 6.13 3.49
CA LEU A 31 -24.21 6.96 3.31
C LEU A 31 -24.44 8.44 3.68
N ASP A 32 -25.60 9.01 3.34
CA ASP A 32 -25.96 10.37 3.75
C ASP A 32 -26.16 10.50 5.27
N ASP A 33 -26.71 9.45 5.90
CA ASP A 33 -26.83 9.36 7.34
C ASP A 33 -25.47 9.25 8.03
N ALA A 34 -24.55 8.46 7.49
CA ALA A 34 -23.17 8.41 7.95
C ALA A 34 -22.50 9.79 7.84
N HIS A 35 -22.65 10.50 6.72
CA HIS A 35 -22.14 11.87 6.58
C HIS A 35 -22.73 12.85 7.59
N ARG A 36 -24.01 12.68 7.96
CA ARG A 36 -24.67 13.49 9.00
C ARG A 36 -24.10 13.18 10.39
N LEU A 37 -23.84 11.92 10.71
CA LEU A 37 -23.20 11.51 11.97
C LEU A 37 -21.77 12.05 12.09
N LEU A 38 -21.01 12.04 10.98
CA LEU A 38 -19.67 12.64 10.94
C LEU A 38 -19.68 14.14 11.22
N ARG A 39 -20.66 14.88 10.69
CA ARG A 39 -20.85 16.31 11.01
C ARG A 39 -21.22 16.55 12.48
N GLN A 40 -21.82 15.55 13.13
CA GLN A 40 -22.13 15.60 14.56
C GLN A 40 -20.97 15.15 15.45
N GLY A 41 -19.84 14.72 14.87
CA GLY A 41 -18.68 14.21 15.60
C GLY A 41 -18.83 12.77 16.10
N LYS A 42 -19.89 12.08 15.70
CA LYS A 42 -20.17 10.69 16.08
C LYS A 42 -19.48 9.74 15.10
N VAL A 43 -18.17 9.57 15.31
CA VAL A 43 -17.33 8.76 14.41
C VAL A 43 -17.66 7.27 14.54
N ASP A 44 -17.92 6.79 15.76
CA ASP A 44 -18.22 5.37 16.02
C ASP A 44 -19.54 4.95 15.36
N ASP A 45 -20.62 5.72 15.53
CA ASP A 45 -21.91 5.46 14.87
C ASP A 45 -21.74 5.43 13.34
N ALA A 46 -20.91 6.32 12.78
CA ALA A 46 -20.65 6.35 11.33
C ALA A 46 -19.87 5.12 10.85
N ILE A 47 -18.94 4.59 11.66
CA ILE A 47 -18.19 3.36 11.35
C ILE A 47 -19.16 2.19 11.19
N GLU A 48 -20.14 2.04 12.08
CA GLU A 48 -21.16 0.97 11.99
C GLU A 48 -21.95 1.06 10.69
N VAL A 49 -22.41 2.26 10.32
CA VAL A 49 -23.18 2.47 9.08
C VAL A 49 -22.34 2.16 7.84
N TYR A 50 -21.07 2.57 7.81
CA TYR A 50 -20.18 2.23 6.70
C TYR A 50 -19.86 0.72 6.64
N ALA A 51 -19.81 0.03 7.79
CA ALA A 51 -19.63 -1.41 7.82
C ALA A 51 -20.85 -2.12 7.23
N GLU A 52 -22.07 -1.70 7.58
CA GLU A 52 -23.32 -2.23 7.01
C GLU A 52 -23.36 -2.05 5.48
N VAL A 53 -22.96 -0.87 4.98
CA VAL A 53 -22.87 -0.63 3.53
C VAL A 53 -21.91 -1.60 2.84
N LEU A 54 -20.79 -1.97 3.48
CA LEU A 54 -19.84 -2.93 2.92
C LEU A 54 -20.29 -4.38 3.04
N GLU A 55 -21.20 -4.71 3.96
CA GLU A 55 -21.85 -6.02 3.99
C GLU A 55 -22.75 -6.21 2.76
N GLU A 56 -23.48 -5.17 2.36
CA GLU A 56 -24.32 -5.20 1.16
C GLU A 56 -23.52 -5.03 -0.13
N ARG A 57 -22.49 -4.16 -0.11
CA ARG A 57 -21.63 -3.83 -1.25
C ARG A 57 -20.16 -3.99 -0.91
N SER A 58 -19.75 -5.25 -0.78
CA SER A 58 -18.35 -5.63 -0.51
C SER A 58 -17.34 -5.16 -1.56
N ASP A 59 -17.78 -4.68 -2.74
CA ASP A 59 -16.93 -4.18 -3.82
C ASP A 59 -16.80 -2.64 -3.88
N ASP A 60 -17.46 -1.92 -2.96
CA ASP A 60 -17.42 -0.47 -2.90
C ASP A 60 -16.11 0.05 -2.27
N TRP A 61 -15.08 0.21 -3.11
CA TRP A 61 -13.84 0.92 -2.76
C TRP A 61 -14.11 2.24 -2.02
N PRO A 62 -15.01 3.12 -2.52
CA PRO A 62 -15.34 4.40 -1.87
C PRO A 62 -15.73 4.28 -0.42
N ALA A 63 -16.71 3.44 -0.15
CA ALA A 63 -17.16 3.18 1.21
C ALA A 63 -16.01 2.60 2.05
N ALA A 64 -15.26 1.64 1.53
CA ALA A 64 -14.21 0.96 2.28
C ALA A 64 -13.02 1.86 2.64
N ASN A 65 -12.60 2.75 1.73
CA ASN A 65 -11.58 3.73 2.07
C ASN A 65 -12.10 4.76 3.09
N ARG A 66 -13.38 5.15 3.01
CA ARG A 66 -13.99 6.08 3.99
C ARG A 66 -14.02 5.44 5.36
N LEU A 67 -14.47 4.18 5.44
CA LEU A 67 -14.41 3.39 6.67
C LEU A 67 -12.99 3.36 7.26
N GLY A 68 -11.96 3.11 6.45
CA GLY A 68 -10.56 3.17 6.90
C GLY A 68 -10.15 4.55 7.41
N ASP A 69 -10.55 5.63 6.74
CA ASP A 69 -10.28 7.01 7.17
C ASP A 69 -11.00 7.33 8.51
N LEU A 70 -12.19 6.77 8.73
CA LEU A 70 -12.92 6.90 10.01
C LEU A 70 -12.25 6.13 11.14
N TYR A 71 -11.72 4.94 10.90
CA TYR A 71 -10.94 4.21 11.90
C TYR A 71 -9.70 4.99 12.34
N VAL A 72 -9.03 5.68 11.41
CA VAL A 72 -7.92 6.59 11.76
C VAL A 72 -8.40 7.73 12.65
N GLN A 73 -9.55 8.33 12.35
CA GLN A 73 -10.13 9.40 13.15
C GLN A 73 -10.57 8.93 14.54
N ALA A 74 -11.00 7.67 14.66
CA ALA A 74 -11.34 7.02 15.93
C ALA A 74 -10.11 6.49 16.69
N GLU A 75 -8.88 6.79 16.24
CA GLU A 75 -7.60 6.31 16.81
C GLU A 75 -7.44 4.77 16.77
N ARG A 76 -8.28 4.07 16.01
CA ARG A 76 -8.26 2.62 15.81
C ARG A 76 -7.33 2.26 14.65
N LEU A 77 -6.03 2.52 14.84
CA LEU A 77 -5.02 2.39 13.79
C LEU A 77 -4.88 0.96 13.26
N ASP A 78 -5.00 -0.04 14.14
CA ASP A 78 -4.84 -1.45 13.79
C ASP A 78 -5.92 -1.90 12.81
N GLU A 79 -7.17 -1.54 13.09
CA GLU A 79 -8.33 -1.86 12.25
C GLU A 79 -8.31 -1.04 10.96
N ALA A 80 -7.87 0.22 11.00
CA ALA A 80 -7.66 1.01 9.80
C ALA A 80 -6.67 0.32 8.84
N VAL A 81 -5.54 -0.16 9.37
CA VAL A 81 -4.50 -0.85 8.58
C VAL A 81 -5.06 -2.14 7.96
N GLU A 82 -5.78 -2.95 8.74
CA GLU A 82 -6.38 -4.18 8.23
C GLU A 82 -7.38 -3.90 7.10
N GLN A 83 -8.28 -2.93 7.29
CA GLN A 83 -9.26 -2.55 6.27
C GLN A 83 -8.59 -2.01 5.00
N PHE A 84 -7.62 -1.09 5.13
CA PHE A 84 -6.91 -0.56 3.98
C PHE A 84 -6.15 -1.65 3.22
N THR A 85 -5.54 -2.59 3.93
CA THR A 85 -4.80 -3.72 3.33
C THR A 85 -5.75 -4.63 2.56
N ARG A 86 -6.89 -5.01 3.16
CA ARG A 86 -7.91 -5.84 2.51
C ARG A 86 -8.43 -5.22 1.21
N VAL A 87 -8.75 -3.93 1.23
CA VAL A 87 -9.25 -3.20 0.06
C VAL A 87 -8.16 -3.02 -0.99
N ALA A 88 -6.92 -2.75 -0.57
CA ALA A 88 -5.78 -2.63 -1.47
C ALA A 88 -5.50 -3.95 -2.21
N GLN A 89 -5.56 -5.08 -1.51
CA GLN A 89 -5.40 -6.41 -2.09
C GLN A 89 -6.50 -6.70 -3.11
N TYR A 90 -7.76 -6.43 -2.76
CA TYR A 90 -8.88 -6.60 -3.69
C TYR A 90 -8.71 -5.78 -4.99
N LEU A 91 -8.22 -4.54 -4.88
CA LEU A 91 -7.95 -3.70 -6.03
C LEU A 91 -6.75 -4.16 -6.84
N TRP A 92 -5.75 -4.71 -6.18
CA TRP A 92 -4.58 -5.31 -6.83
C TRP A 92 -4.99 -6.51 -7.69
N GLU A 93 -5.83 -7.40 -7.15
CA GLU A 93 -6.36 -8.56 -7.89
C GLU A 93 -7.20 -8.13 -9.11
N ARG A 94 -7.92 -7.02 -9.01
CA ARG A 94 -8.68 -6.42 -10.12
C ARG A 94 -7.82 -5.61 -11.10
N GLY A 95 -6.49 -5.59 -10.93
CA GLY A 95 -5.55 -4.85 -11.78
C GLY A 95 -5.62 -3.33 -11.63
N ARG A 96 -6.29 -2.81 -10.59
CA ARG A 96 -6.41 -1.36 -10.31
C ARG A 96 -5.20 -0.87 -9.52
N PHE A 97 -4.01 -1.13 -10.04
CA PHE A 97 -2.72 -0.87 -9.37
C PHE A 97 -2.55 0.56 -8.84
N PRO A 98 -2.90 1.65 -9.56
CA PRO A 98 -2.73 3.01 -9.02
C PRO A 98 -3.57 3.27 -7.77
N LYS A 99 -4.76 2.67 -7.68
CA LYS A 99 -5.65 2.81 -6.52
C LYS A 99 -5.15 1.99 -5.33
N ALA A 100 -4.69 0.76 -5.58
CA ALA A 100 -4.06 -0.08 -4.57
C ALA A 100 -2.82 0.59 -3.97
N ALA A 101 -1.95 1.18 -4.80
CA ALA A 101 -0.77 1.92 -4.34
C ALA A 101 -1.13 3.10 -3.43
N ALA A 102 -2.21 3.83 -3.72
CA ALA A 102 -2.63 4.93 -2.86
C ALA A 102 -3.04 4.45 -1.46
N LEU A 103 -3.69 3.29 -1.36
CA LEU A 103 -4.08 2.69 -0.09
C LEU A 103 -2.88 2.15 0.68
N TYR A 104 -1.97 1.41 0.03
CA TYR A 104 -0.74 0.97 0.70
C TYR A 104 0.14 2.14 1.16
N LYS A 105 0.17 3.26 0.42
CA LYS A 105 0.83 4.48 0.89
C LYS A 105 0.18 5.05 2.16
N LYS A 106 -1.14 4.94 2.31
CA LYS A 106 -1.82 5.32 3.57
C LYS A 106 -1.41 4.39 4.70
N VAL A 107 -1.38 3.08 4.46
CA VAL A 107 -0.90 2.09 5.46
C VAL A 107 0.50 2.44 5.93
N LEU A 108 1.45 2.72 5.02
CA LEU A 108 2.81 3.12 5.40
C LEU A 108 2.90 4.46 6.15
N LYS A 109 1.91 5.36 6.01
CA LYS A 109 1.86 6.58 6.83
C LYS A 109 1.45 6.29 8.27
N LEU A 110 0.59 5.31 8.47
CA LEU A 110 0.15 4.88 9.81
C LEU A 110 1.19 3.97 10.46
N ARG A 111 1.76 3.05 9.68
CA ARG A 111 2.78 2.09 10.09
C ARG A 111 3.94 2.09 9.09
N PRO A 112 4.96 2.94 9.31
CA PRO A 112 6.13 3.03 8.43
C PRO A 112 6.96 1.75 8.37
N GLU A 113 6.87 0.93 9.43
CA GLU A 113 7.60 -0.32 9.64
C GLU A 113 6.94 -1.53 8.96
N ASP A 114 5.76 -1.36 8.35
CA ASP A 114 5.07 -2.45 7.68
C ASP A 114 5.80 -2.84 6.37
N GLU A 115 6.71 -3.82 6.49
CA GLU A 115 7.42 -4.40 5.35
C GLU A 115 6.46 -4.98 4.31
N SER A 116 5.33 -5.56 4.72
CA SER A 116 4.40 -6.23 3.80
C SER A 116 3.73 -5.21 2.88
N ALA A 117 3.24 -4.09 3.44
CA ALA A 117 2.68 -2.99 2.66
C ALA A 117 3.73 -2.37 1.72
N ARG A 118 4.99 -2.31 2.15
CA ARG A 118 6.11 -1.79 1.35
C ARG A 118 6.47 -2.73 0.18
N ASP A 119 6.42 -4.03 0.42
CA ASP A 119 6.65 -5.05 -0.60
C ASP A 119 5.56 -5.00 -1.68
N GLN A 120 4.29 -4.89 -1.26
CA GLN A 120 3.16 -4.72 -2.20
C GLN A 120 3.27 -3.45 -3.04
N LEU A 121 3.74 -2.34 -2.45
CA LEU A 121 4.03 -1.12 -3.21
C LEU A 121 5.15 -1.31 -4.24
N SER A 122 6.18 -2.08 -3.87
CA SER A 122 7.28 -2.42 -4.78
C SER A 122 6.76 -3.22 -5.97
N ASP A 123 5.96 -4.26 -5.75
CA ASP A 123 5.36 -5.06 -6.82
C ASP A 123 4.47 -4.22 -7.74
N ILE A 124 3.64 -3.34 -7.17
CA ILE A 124 2.82 -2.41 -7.95
C ILE A 124 3.69 -1.49 -8.80
N ALA A 125 4.76 -0.92 -8.25
CA ALA A 125 5.67 -0.06 -8.99
C ALA A 125 6.38 -0.80 -10.13
N LEU A 126 6.78 -2.07 -9.91
CA LEU A 126 7.33 -2.94 -10.95
C LEU A 126 6.33 -3.17 -12.10
N ARG A 127 5.07 -3.48 -11.77
CA ARG A 127 4.00 -3.68 -12.76
C ARG A 127 3.68 -2.42 -13.56
N GLN A 128 3.84 -1.25 -12.95
CA GLN A 128 3.67 0.05 -13.61
C GLN A 128 4.88 0.49 -14.43
N GLY A 129 6.02 -0.23 -14.35
CA GLY A 129 7.28 0.15 -14.99
C GLY A 129 8.02 1.29 -14.29
N LEU A 130 7.60 1.66 -13.07
CA LEU A 130 8.24 2.68 -12.24
C LEU A 130 9.43 2.08 -11.48
N LEU A 131 10.48 1.74 -12.24
CA LEU A 131 11.64 1.00 -11.72
C LEU A 131 12.41 1.74 -10.63
N VAL A 132 12.47 3.08 -10.70
CA VAL A 132 13.19 3.90 -9.71
C VAL A 132 12.49 3.83 -8.35
N ASP A 133 11.17 3.99 -8.32
CA ASP A 133 10.37 3.90 -7.10
C ASP A 133 10.40 2.47 -6.53
N ALA A 134 10.30 1.46 -7.39
CA ALA A 134 10.39 0.06 -7.00
C ALA A 134 11.73 -0.26 -6.33
N LEU A 135 12.84 0.17 -6.94
CA LEU A 135 14.17 -0.03 -6.38
C LEU A 135 14.33 0.65 -5.02
N ALA A 136 13.83 1.89 -4.87
CA ALA A 136 13.89 2.60 -3.60
C ALA A 136 13.14 1.85 -2.48
N HIS A 137 11.98 1.29 -2.78
CA HIS A 137 11.25 0.47 -1.80
C HIS A 137 11.97 -0.84 -1.49
N LEU A 138 12.47 -1.55 -2.49
CA LEU A 138 13.21 -2.80 -2.31
C LEU A 138 14.51 -2.63 -1.51
N THR A 139 15.29 -1.56 -1.76
CA THR A 139 16.50 -1.30 -0.99
C THR A 139 16.19 -1.08 0.48
N THR A 140 15.13 -0.32 0.78
CA THR A 140 14.71 -0.10 2.17
C THR A 140 14.25 -1.39 2.88
N ILE A 141 13.61 -2.32 2.16
CA ILE A 141 13.25 -3.64 2.71
C ILE A 141 14.52 -4.44 3.00
N VAL A 142 15.47 -4.47 2.07
CA VAL A 142 16.75 -5.17 2.24
C VAL A 142 17.54 -4.58 3.40
N ASP A 143 17.60 -3.27 3.54
CA ASP A 143 18.32 -2.60 4.63
C ASP A 143 17.66 -2.86 5.98
N HIS A 144 16.32 -2.85 6.06
CA HIS A 144 15.60 -3.20 7.29
C HIS A 144 15.83 -4.66 7.69
N ARG A 145 15.78 -5.60 6.73
CA ARG A 145 16.09 -7.02 6.98
C ARG A 145 17.53 -7.29 7.35
N ARG A 146 18.48 -6.52 6.80
CA ARG A 146 19.89 -6.61 7.20
C ARG A 146 20.06 -6.12 8.64
N ALA A 147 19.51 -4.95 8.97
CA ALA A 147 19.53 -4.43 10.34
C ALA A 147 18.83 -5.37 11.34
N ALA A 148 17.75 -6.05 10.94
CA ALA A 148 17.05 -7.04 11.77
C ALA A 148 17.76 -8.41 11.80
N GLY A 149 18.53 -8.74 10.76
CA GLY A 149 19.25 -10.00 10.57
C GLY A 149 20.72 -9.96 11.00
N ASP A 150 21.23 -8.83 11.47
CA ASP A 150 22.57 -8.69 12.03
C ASP A 150 22.74 -9.46 13.36
N ASP A 151 21.68 -10.08 13.89
CA ASP A 151 21.74 -11.09 14.96
C ASP A 151 21.82 -12.55 14.46
N GLU A 152 21.51 -12.84 13.18
CA GLU A 152 21.66 -14.19 12.58
C GLU A 152 23.02 -14.39 11.86
N GLY A 153 23.93 -13.42 12.00
CA GLY A 153 25.26 -13.43 11.40
C GLY A 153 26.38 -14.02 12.25
N SER A 154 26.11 -14.57 13.44
CA SER A 154 27.19 -15.01 14.34
C SER A 154 27.45 -16.53 14.44
N ASP A 155 26.63 -17.43 13.90
CA ASP A 155 26.89 -18.87 14.16
C ASP A 155 26.39 -19.88 13.10
N ARG A 156 26.74 -19.66 11.83
CA ARG A 156 26.97 -20.81 10.92
C ARG A 156 28.33 -20.73 10.25
N GLY A 157 29.30 -21.25 11.00
CA GLY A 157 30.16 -22.35 10.58
C GLY A 157 30.56 -22.36 9.11
N GLY A 158 31.83 -22.07 8.87
CA GLY A 158 32.38 -21.91 7.54
C GLY A 158 32.33 -23.16 6.66
N THR A 159 32.33 -22.89 5.36
CA THR A 159 32.99 -23.72 4.34
C THR A 159 33.48 -22.79 3.24
N THR A 160 34.76 -22.42 3.36
CA THR A 160 35.73 -22.20 2.27
C THR A 160 35.20 -21.66 0.94
N ASP A 161 35.20 -20.33 0.77
CA ASP A 161 35.45 -19.75 -0.54
C ASP A 161 36.94 -19.43 -0.65
N GLY A 162 37.60 -20.16 -1.56
CA GLY A 162 39.04 -20.07 -1.82
C GLY A 162 39.46 -18.70 -2.36
N PRO A 163 40.78 -18.43 -2.38
CA PRO A 163 41.29 -17.14 -2.82
C PRO A 163 40.94 -16.89 -4.29
N VAL A 164 40.17 -15.84 -4.55
CA VAL A 164 39.90 -15.30 -5.89
C VAL A 164 41.24 -14.94 -6.54
N ALA A 165 41.67 -15.79 -7.46
CA ALA A 165 42.82 -15.59 -8.30
C ALA A 165 42.62 -14.33 -9.16
N THR A 166 43.39 -13.28 -8.88
CA THR A 166 43.42 -12.06 -9.68
C THR A 166 44.16 -12.34 -10.99
N ALA A 167 43.42 -12.72 -12.03
CA ALA A 167 43.96 -12.85 -13.39
C ALA A 167 44.21 -11.46 -13.98
N ARG A 168 45.37 -10.85 -13.68
CA ARG A 168 45.91 -9.70 -14.43
C ARG A 168 46.94 -10.18 -15.44
N GLY A 169 46.44 -10.68 -16.57
CA GLY A 169 47.22 -10.76 -17.80
C GLY A 169 47.23 -9.40 -18.49
N ARG A 170 48.41 -8.77 -18.60
CA ARG A 170 48.87 -7.97 -19.75
C ARG A 170 50.27 -7.42 -19.46
N GLY A 171 51.27 -8.17 -19.91
CA GLY A 171 52.58 -7.61 -20.15
C GLY A 171 52.51 -6.64 -21.35
N ARG A 172 52.93 -5.40 -21.13
CA ARG A 172 53.54 -4.59 -22.18
C ARG A 172 54.80 -3.95 -21.60
N ARG A 173 55.94 -4.46 -22.07
CA ARG A 173 57.24 -3.80 -21.99
C ARG A 173 57.23 -2.59 -22.91
N TYR A 174 57.65 -1.43 -22.39
CA TYR A 174 58.50 -0.42 -23.02
C TYR A 174 59.14 0.33 -21.84
N GLY A 175 60.43 0.15 -21.51
CA GLY A 175 61.52 0.93 -22.10
C GLY A 175 61.34 2.39 -21.68
N GLY A 176 61.80 2.84 -20.52
CA GLY A 176 63.21 3.11 -20.24
C GLY A 176 63.54 4.55 -20.63
N SER A 177 63.47 5.50 -19.69
CA SER A 177 64.41 6.61 -19.66
C SER A 177 64.44 7.25 -18.27
N THR A 178 65.65 7.52 -17.85
CA THR A 178 66.16 7.80 -16.51
C THR A 178 66.18 9.30 -16.17
N LEU A 179 66.22 9.60 -14.86
CA LEU A 179 66.72 10.85 -14.22
C LEU A 179 65.78 12.07 -14.35
N ALA A 180 65.57 12.94 -13.37
CA ALA A 180 66.24 13.18 -12.09
C ALA A 180 65.25 13.84 -11.11
N CYS A 181 65.33 13.48 -9.84
CA CYS A 181 64.79 14.27 -8.73
C CYS A 181 65.92 15.16 -8.20
N THR A 182 65.77 16.48 -8.30
CA THR A 182 66.49 17.45 -7.45
C THR A 182 65.57 18.62 -7.19
N GLY A 183 65.24 18.82 -5.92
CA GLY A 183 64.47 19.96 -5.44
C GLY A 183 65.30 21.24 -5.32
N ALA A 184 64.60 22.38 -5.31
CA ALA A 184 64.97 23.65 -4.71
C ALA A 184 63.67 24.49 -4.64
N THR A 185 63.07 24.72 -3.47
CA THR A 185 63.30 25.87 -2.56
C THR A 185 63.09 27.22 -3.29
N GLY A 186 62.07 28.00 -2.86
CA GLY A 186 61.60 29.28 -3.46
C GLY A 186 62.56 30.48 -3.32
N PRO A 187 62.11 31.75 -3.11
CA PRO A 187 60.77 32.36 -3.15
C PRO A 187 60.70 33.71 -3.91
N ASP A 188 59.52 34.36 -3.87
CA ASP A 188 59.28 35.82 -3.73
C ASP A 188 59.34 36.80 -4.95
N ARG A 189 58.22 37.52 -5.08
CA ARG A 189 58.03 38.98 -5.33
C ARG A 189 58.22 39.65 -6.72
N ARG A 190 57.28 40.61 -6.94
CA ARG A 190 57.17 41.74 -7.91
C ARG A 190 56.53 41.35 -9.25
N GLY A 191 55.40 41.92 -9.67
CA GLY A 191 55.06 43.34 -9.87
C GLY A 191 55.34 43.68 -11.35
N GLY A 192 54.48 44.29 -12.17
CA GLY A 192 53.17 44.90 -12.01
C GLY A 192 52.67 45.38 -13.39
N ALA A 193 51.71 46.31 -13.34
CA ALA A 193 51.08 47.08 -14.42
C ALA A 193 50.15 46.31 -15.38
#